data_AF-A0A7L2V7U2-F1
#
_entry.id   AF-A0A7L2V7U2-F1
#
_cell.length_a   1.000
_cell.length_b   1.000
_cell.length_c   1.000
_cell.angle_alpha   90.00
_cell.angle_beta   90.00
_cell.angle_gamma   90.00
#
_symmetry.space_group_name_H-M   'P 1'
#
loop_
_entity.id
_entity.type
_entity.pdbx_description
1 polymer ?
#
loop_
_entity_poly.entity_id
_entity_poly.type
_entity_poly.pdbx_seq_one_letter_code
_entity_poly.pdbx_strand_id
1 'polypeptide(L)'
;ARSLDKLYNFADCSGLHLIFALNALRRNPNNSWNSSNALSLLKYSASKKYNISWELGNEPNNYRTLIGRSVNGSQLGKDYIQLRSLLQLIRTYSRANLYGPNIGRPRKNVIALLEGFMKVAGSTVDAVTWQHYYIDGRVAKVTDFLKTRLLDTLSDQIRKIQKVVNMYTPGKKIWLEGVGATSSGGMNNLSDSYAAGFLWLNTLGLLASQGIDVVVRHSFLDHGHNHLVDQNFNPLPDYWLSLLYKRLIGPKVLAIHVAGLQRKPRPGRVIRDKLRIYAHCTSYHNHNYVRGSITLYIINLHRSRKKIKLAGTLRDKIVHQYLLQPYGKDGLHSKSVQLNGQPLAMVDDGTLPELKPRPLRAGRTLVIPPLTMSFYVVKNVNALACRYR
;
A
#
# COMPACT_ATOMS: atom_id res chain seq x y z
N ALA A 1 -3.51 -28.24 -8.54
CA ALA A 1 -4.81 -28.44 -7.88
C ALA A 1 -4.70 -28.15 -6.38
N ARG A 2 -4.20 -29.08 -5.55
CA ARG A 2 -4.21 -28.96 -4.07
C ARG A 2 -3.65 -27.64 -3.50
N SER A 3 -2.55 -27.11 -4.03
CA SER A 3 -1.98 -25.84 -3.51
C SER A 3 -2.83 -24.61 -3.82
N LEU A 4 -3.49 -24.58 -4.99
CA LEU A 4 -4.40 -23.49 -5.34
C LEU A 4 -5.64 -23.51 -4.45
N ASP A 5 -6.18 -24.69 -4.18
CA ASP A 5 -7.36 -24.84 -3.30
C ASP A 5 -7.06 -24.29 -1.89
N LYS A 6 -5.88 -24.60 -1.33
CA LYS A 6 -5.44 -24.04 -0.04
C LYS A 6 -5.35 -22.52 -0.06
N LEU A 7 -4.76 -21.96 -1.12
CA LEU A 7 -4.61 -20.50 -1.26
C LEU A 7 -5.96 -19.80 -1.41
N TYR A 8 -6.86 -20.36 -2.23
CA TYR A 8 -8.20 -19.82 -2.42
C TYR A 8 -9.00 -19.89 -1.11
N ASN A 9 -9.00 -21.04 -0.43
CA ASN A 9 -9.71 -21.19 0.84
C ASN A 9 -9.19 -20.22 1.90
N PHE A 10 -7.87 -19.99 1.97
CA PHE A 10 -7.31 -18.99 2.88
C PHE A 10 -7.85 -17.58 2.59
N ALA A 11 -7.86 -17.18 1.31
CA ALA A 11 -8.36 -15.86 0.92
C ALA A 11 -9.85 -15.72 1.21
N ASP A 12 -10.65 -16.70 0.78
CA ASP A 12 -12.11 -16.71 0.91
C ASP A 12 -12.55 -16.72 2.38
N CYS A 13 -12.00 -17.63 3.21
CA CYS A 13 -12.30 -17.67 4.64
C CYS A 13 -11.87 -16.39 5.38
N SER A 14 -10.89 -15.66 4.86
CA SER A 14 -10.41 -14.39 5.43
C SER A 14 -11.16 -13.16 4.89
N GLY A 15 -12.14 -13.33 4.00
CA GLY A 15 -12.84 -12.22 3.34
C GLY A 15 -11.94 -11.40 2.41
N LEU A 16 -10.91 -12.03 1.83
CA LEU A 16 -9.96 -11.42 0.90
C LEU A 16 -10.27 -11.86 -0.54
N HIS A 17 -10.03 -10.96 -1.50
CA HIS A 17 -10.12 -11.28 -2.92
C HIS A 17 -8.77 -11.76 -3.45
N LEU A 18 -8.73 -12.96 -4.04
CA LEU A 18 -7.49 -13.52 -4.58
C LEU A 18 -7.17 -12.92 -5.97
N ILE A 19 -5.96 -12.37 -6.09
CA ILE A 19 -5.33 -12.05 -7.36
C ILE A 19 -4.21 -13.06 -7.59
N PHE A 20 -4.22 -13.74 -8.73
CA PHE A 20 -3.26 -14.80 -9.04
C PHE A 20 -2.43 -14.46 -10.28
N ALA A 21 -1.11 -14.34 -10.09
CA ALA A 21 -0.16 -14.07 -11.17
C ALA A 21 0.23 -15.34 -11.93
N LEU A 22 -0.05 -15.37 -13.23
CA LEU A 22 0.31 -16.45 -14.13
C LEU A 22 1.77 -16.34 -14.57
N ASN A 23 2.36 -17.47 -14.95
CA ASN A 23 3.75 -17.52 -15.39
C ASN A 23 3.92 -16.96 -16.81
N ALA A 24 4.56 -15.80 -16.94
CA ALA A 24 4.87 -15.16 -18.22
C ALA A 24 6.16 -15.67 -18.88
N LEU A 25 6.90 -16.61 -18.29
CA LEU A 25 8.18 -17.12 -18.79
C LEU A 25 8.04 -18.39 -19.65
N ARG A 26 6.84 -18.97 -19.72
CA ARG A 26 6.52 -20.04 -20.68
C ARG A 26 6.39 -19.41 -22.06
N ARG A 27 7.30 -19.74 -22.97
CA ARG A 27 7.48 -19.01 -24.23
C ARG A 27 7.68 -19.96 -25.39
N ASN A 28 7.11 -19.63 -26.54
CA ASN A 28 7.34 -20.31 -27.80
C ASN A 28 8.70 -19.90 -28.42
N PRO A 29 9.18 -20.58 -29.48
CA PRO A 29 10.43 -20.21 -30.16
C PRO A 29 10.44 -18.75 -30.64
N ASN A 30 9.31 -18.23 -31.12
CA ASN A 30 9.16 -16.83 -31.57
C ASN A 30 8.97 -15.80 -30.43
N ASN A 31 9.20 -16.17 -29.17
CA ASN A 31 9.04 -15.32 -27.98
C ASN A 31 7.61 -14.92 -27.58
N SER A 32 6.59 -15.40 -28.30
CA SER A 32 5.20 -15.30 -27.82
C SER A 32 4.98 -16.14 -26.56
N TRP A 33 4.03 -15.72 -25.72
CA TRP A 33 3.65 -16.46 -24.52
C TRP A 33 2.95 -17.78 -24.87
N ASN A 34 3.40 -18.86 -24.21
CA ASN A 34 2.75 -20.16 -24.30
C ASN A 34 1.70 -20.28 -23.18
N SER A 35 0.43 -20.16 -23.57
CA SER A 35 -0.71 -20.09 -22.66
C SER A 35 -1.32 -21.44 -22.27
N SER A 36 -0.79 -22.57 -22.78
CA SER A 36 -1.35 -23.91 -22.55
C SER A 36 -1.51 -24.27 -21.06
N ASN A 37 -0.47 -23.97 -20.26
CA ASN A 37 -0.51 -24.19 -18.82
C ASN A 37 -1.51 -23.28 -18.10
N ALA A 38 -1.55 -22.00 -18.49
CA ALA A 38 -2.50 -21.04 -17.93
C ALA A 38 -3.95 -21.44 -18.26
N LEU A 39 -4.25 -21.82 -19.50
CA LEU A 39 -5.57 -22.30 -19.90
C LEU A 39 -6.03 -23.50 -19.06
N SER A 40 -5.12 -24.43 -18.78
CA SER A 40 -5.41 -25.58 -17.91
C SER A 40 -5.76 -25.13 -16.49
N LEU A 41 -5.02 -24.16 -15.94
CA LEU A 41 -5.30 -23.60 -14.62
C LEU A 41 -6.63 -22.83 -14.59
N LEU A 42 -6.92 -22.00 -15.60
CA LEU A 42 -8.17 -21.27 -15.73
C LEU A 42 -9.37 -22.23 -15.79
N LYS A 43 -9.28 -23.31 -16.60
CA LYS A 43 -10.34 -24.33 -16.67
C LYS A 43 -10.55 -25.02 -15.31
N TYR A 44 -9.47 -25.37 -14.62
CA TYR A 44 -9.55 -25.95 -13.27
C TYR A 44 -10.24 -25.00 -12.29
N SER A 45 -9.79 -23.76 -12.19
CA SER A 45 -10.36 -22.76 -11.27
C SER A 45 -11.83 -22.48 -11.59
N ALA A 46 -12.20 -22.44 -12.88
CA ALA A 46 -13.59 -22.31 -13.31
C ALA A 46 -14.45 -23.51 -12.91
N SER A 47 -13.93 -24.75 -13.01
CA SER A 47 -14.63 -25.96 -12.56
C SER A 47 -14.91 -25.95 -11.06
N LYS A 48 -14.06 -25.27 -10.28
CA LYS A 48 -14.22 -25.04 -8.85
C LYS A 48 -15.04 -23.80 -8.51
N LYS A 49 -15.47 -23.03 -9.53
CA LYS A 49 -16.18 -21.74 -9.39
C LYS A 49 -15.41 -20.70 -8.57
N TYR A 50 -14.09 -20.76 -8.58
CA TYR A 50 -13.25 -19.81 -7.85
C TYR A 50 -13.31 -18.41 -8.48
N ASN A 51 -13.64 -17.40 -7.67
CA ASN A 51 -13.63 -16.00 -8.08
C ASN A 51 -12.21 -15.41 -7.92
N ILE A 52 -11.46 -15.35 -9.02
CA ILE A 52 -10.05 -14.96 -9.04
C ILE A 52 -9.86 -13.85 -10.07
N SER A 53 -9.12 -12.81 -9.68
CA SER A 53 -8.54 -11.85 -10.64
C SER A 53 -7.14 -12.30 -11.06
N TRP A 54 -6.68 -11.85 -12.21
CA TRP A 54 -5.47 -12.40 -12.83
C TRP A 54 -4.41 -11.34 -13.08
N GLU A 55 -3.16 -11.78 -13.08
CA GLU A 55 -1.99 -11.05 -13.58
C GLU A 55 -1.18 -11.98 -14.50
N LEU A 56 -0.23 -11.43 -15.24
CA LEU A 56 0.71 -12.21 -16.05
C LEU A 56 2.14 -11.71 -15.86
N GLY A 57 2.93 -12.52 -15.16
CA GLY A 57 4.33 -12.24 -14.84
C GLY A 57 4.51 -11.29 -13.66
N ASN A 58 5.72 -11.32 -13.10
CA ASN A 58 6.17 -10.43 -12.03
C ASN A 58 7.52 -9.82 -12.44
N GLU A 59 7.66 -8.51 -12.34
CA GLU A 59 8.84 -7.71 -12.72
C GLU A 59 9.49 -8.13 -14.06
N PRO A 60 8.76 -8.07 -15.19
CA PRO A 60 9.28 -8.50 -16.50
C PRO A 60 10.55 -7.77 -16.96
N ASN A 61 10.80 -6.58 -16.40
CA ASN A 61 12.06 -5.84 -16.58
C ASN A 61 13.31 -6.61 -16.12
N ASN A 62 13.18 -7.64 -15.30
CA ASN A 62 14.30 -8.42 -14.75
C ASN A 62 14.54 -9.76 -15.47
N TYR A 63 13.69 -10.15 -16.45
CA TYR A 63 13.76 -11.49 -17.06
C TYR A 63 15.08 -11.82 -17.74
N ARG A 64 15.74 -10.84 -18.38
CA ARG A 64 17.05 -11.04 -19.01
C ARG A 64 18.11 -11.45 -17.98
N THR A 65 18.09 -10.84 -16.80
CA THR A 65 19.02 -11.15 -15.71
C THR A 65 18.68 -12.46 -15.02
N LEU A 66 17.39 -12.77 -14.83
CA LEU A 66 16.94 -13.94 -14.10
C LEU A 66 17.08 -15.25 -14.88
N ILE A 67 16.76 -15.22 -16.19
CA ILE A 67 16.65 -16.43 -17.01
C ILE A 67 17.26 -16.29 -18.41
N GLY A 68 18.07 -15.25 -18.65
CA GLY A 68 18.73 -15.02 -19.94
C GLY A 68 17.81 -14.58 -21.08
N ARG A 69 16.51 -14.38 -20.84
CA ARG A 69 15.52 -14.07 -21.89
C ARG A 69 14.83 -12.74 -21.65
N SER A 70 14.83 -11.85 -22.64
CA SER A 70 14.12 -10.57 -22.57
C SER A 70 12.74 -10.64 -23.23
N VAL A 71 11.80 -9.88 -22.67
CA VAL A 71 10.48 -9.64 -23.26
C VAL A 71 10.29 -8.12 -23.25
N ASN A 72 10.15 -7.52 -24.43
CA ASN A 72 9.90 -6.08 -24.53
C ASN A 72 8.43 -5.75 -24.21
N GLY A 73 8.15 -4.48 -23.93
CA GLY A 73 6.81 -4.03 -23.54
C GLY A 73 5.72 -4.38 -24.56
N SER A 74 6.00 -4.21 -25.85
CA SER A 74 5.03 -4.49 -26.91
C SER A 74 4.67 -5.98 -27.00
N GLN A 75 5.65 -6.88 -26.89
CA GLN A 75 5.39 -8.32 -26.86
C GLN A 75 4.62 -8.71 -25.60
N LEU A 76 4.99 -8.17 -24.44
CA LEU A 76 4.24 -8.41 -23.21
C LEU A 76 2.79 -7.93 -23.34
N GLY A 77 2.56 -6.79 -23.98
CA GLY A 77 1.22 -6.31 -24.28
C GLY A 77 0.41 -7.28 -25.14
N LYS A 78 1.01 -7.88 -26.17
CA LYS A 78 0.37 -8.93 -26.99
C LYS A 78 0.01 -10.16 -26.13
N ASP A 79 0.89 -10.54 -25.21
CA ASP A 79 0.62 -11.67 -24.30
C ASP A 79 -0.58 -11.38 -23.38
N TYR A 80 -0.71 -10.14 -22.89
CA TYR A 80 -1.86 -9.70 -22.08
C TYR A 80 -3.16 -9.68 -22.87
N ILE A 81 -3.13 -9.28 -24.16
CA ILE A 81 -4.29 -9.39 -25.05
C ILE A 81 -4.69 -10.85 -25.21
N GLN A 82 -3.73 -11.75 -25.45
CA GLN A 82 -4.00 -13.19 -25.53
C GLN A 82 -4.64 -13.72 -24.25
N LEU A 83 -4.13 -13.35 -23.07
CA LEU A 83 -4.72 -13.74 -21.79
C LEU A 83 -6.15 -13.20 -21.63
N ARG A 84 -6.41 -11.94 -21.99
CA ARG A 84 -7.76 -11.36 -21.95
C ARG A 84 -8.73 -12.17 -22.82
N SER A 85 -8.33 -12.56 -24.03
CA SER A 85 -9.16 -13.40 -24.90
C SER A 85 -9.45 -14.77 -24.27
N LEU A 86 -8.47 -15.40 -23.63
CA LEU A 86 -8.68 -16.69 -22.94
C LEU A 86 -9.65 -16.58 -21.76
N LEU A 87 -9.58 -15.49 -20.98
CA LEU A 87 -10.51 -15.23 -19.89
C LEU A 87 -11.95 -15.04 -20.42
N GLN A 88 -12.11 -14.33 -21.54
CA GLN A 88 -13.40 -14.10 -22.19
C GLN A 88 -14.08 -15.37 -22.70
N LEU A 89 -13.31 -16.37 -23.12
CA LEU A 89 -13.83 -17.67 -23.56
C LEU A 89 -14.39 -18.52 -22.41
N ILE A 90 -14.02 -18.22 -21.16
CA ILE A 90 -14.45 -18.97 -19.99
C ILE A 90 -15.55 -18.16 -19.28
N ARG A 91 -16.79 -18.64 -19.32
CA ARG A 91 -17.97 -17.92 -18.80
C ARG A 91 -17.75 -17.30 -17.41
N THR A 92 -17.20 -18.06 -16.47
CA THR A 92 -16.89 -17.61 -15.10
C THR A 92 -15.91 -16.43 -15.04
N TYR A 93 -15.00 -16.32 -16.01
CA TYR A 93 -13.95 -15.31 -16.06
C TYR A 93 -14.14 -14.25 -17.14
N SER A 94 -15.27 -14.28 -17.85
CA SER A 94 -15.59 -13.31 -18.92
C SER A 94 -15.53 -11.85 -18.47
N ARG A 95 -15.74 -11.59 -17.17
CA ARG A 95 -15.65 -10.29 -16.52
C ARG A 95 -14.60 -10.24 -15.40
N ALA A 96 -13.70 -11.21 -15.34
CA ALA A 96 -12.64 -11.20 -14.34
C ALA A 96 -11.69 -10.03 -14.57
N ASN A 97 -11.20 -9.42 -13.50
CA ASN A 97 -10.24 -8.34 -13.63
C ASN A 97 -8.86 -8.91 -14.02
N LEU A 98 -8.14 -8.15 -14.83
CA LEU A 98 -6.77 -8.40 -15.26
C LEU A 98 -5.91 -7.19 -14.91
N TYR A 99 -4.88 -7.39 -14.11
CA TYR A 99 -3.96 -6.34 -13.70
C TYR A 99 -2.56 -6.63 -14.25
N GLY A 100 -1.74 -5.58 -14.44
CA GLY A 100 -0.40 -5.72 -15.00
C GLY A 100 0.23 -4.39 -15.35
N PRO A 101 1.49 -4.33 -15.81
CA PRO A 101 2.38 -5.45 -16.09
C PRO A 101 3.25 -5.87 -14.90
N ASN A 102 2.97 -5.34 -13.70
CA ASN A 102 3.68 -5.64 -12.46
C ASN A 102 5.20 -5.36 -12.58
N ILE A 103 5.52 -4.16 -13.10
CA ILE A 103 6.90 -3.73 -13.31
C ILE A 103 7.59 -3.31 -12.01
N GLY A 104 8.91 -3.44 -11.96
CA GLY A 104 9.70 -2.94 -10.83
C GLY A 104 9.81 -1.41 -10.79
N ARG A 105 10.79 -0.92 -10.02
CA ARG A 105 11.03 0.54 -9.84
C ARG A 105 11.24 1.25 -11.20
N PRO A 106 10.67 2.45 -11.42
CA PRO A 106 10.70 3.16 -12.71
C PRO A 106 12.08 3.76 -13.07
N ARG A 107 13.03 2.89 -13.41
CA ARG A 107 14.30 3.20 -14.06
C ARG A 107 14.09 3.35 -15.57
N LYS A 108 15.09 3.86 -16.29
CA LYS A 108 14.99 4.17 -17.74
C LYS A 108 14.49 2.97 -18.57
N ASN A 109 15.07 1.78 -18.36
CA ASN A 109 14.65 0.55 -19.05
C ASN A 109 13.24 0.08 -18.67
N VAL A 110 12.85 0.26 -17.41
CA VAL A 110 11.51 -0.11 -16.91
C VAL A 110 10.44 0.80 -17.50
N ILE A 111 10.72 2.10 -17.60
CA ILE A 111 9.83 3.07 -18.25
C ILE A 111 9.66 2.74 -19.74
N ALA A 112 10.74 2.41 -20.46
CA ALA A 112 10.63 1.98 -21.86
C ALA A 112 9.78 0.71 -22.02
N LEU A 113 9.88 -0.25 -21.09
CA LEU A 113 9.00 -1.42 -21.07
C LEU A 113 7.55 -1.02 -20.83
N LEU A 114 7.27 -0.14 -19.86
CA LEU A 114 5.93 0.35 -19.59
C LEU A 114 5.34 1.10 -20.79
N GLU A 115 6.10 1.95 -21.47
CA GLU A 115 5.65 2.67 -22.67
C GLU A 115 5.24 1.70 -23.78
N GLY A 116 6.08 0.71 -24.08
CA GLY A 116 5.76 -0.32 -25.07
C GLY A 116 4.53 -1.16 -24.68
N PHE A 117 4.39 -1.47 -23.39
CA PHE A 117 3.23 -2.19 -22.87
C PHE A 117 1.95 -1.37 -22.99
N MET A 118 1.95 -0.12 -22.51
CA MET A 118 0.79 0.76 -22.53
C MET A 118 0.31 1.06 -23.95
N LYS A 119 1.23 1.19 -24.91
CA LYS A 119 0.91 1.36 -26.34
C LYS A 119 0.11 0.19 -26.92
N VAL A 120 0.29 -1.03 -26.41
CA VAL A 120 -0.35 -2.24 -26.95
C VAL A 120 -1.54 -2.69 -26.11
N ALA A 121 -1.41 -2.70 -24.77
CA ALA A 121 -2.36 -3.33 -23.86
C ALA A 121 -2.86 -2.41 -22.73
N GLY A 122 -2.63 -1.09 -22.80
CA GLY A 122 -3.07 -0.15 -21.77
C GLY A 122 -4.58 -0.17 -21.52
N SER A 123 -5.38 -0.39 -22.55
CA SER A 123 -6.84 -0.54 -22.45
C SER A 123 -7.28 -1.94 -21.99
N THR A 124 -6.44 -2.96 -22.18
CA THR A 124 -6.74 -4.37 -21.88
C THR A 124 -6.78 -4.67 -20.38
N VAL A 125 -5.91 -4.01 -19.61
CA VAL A 125 -5.82 -4.17 -18.15
C VAL A 125 -6.78 -3.25 -17.41
N ASP A 126 -7.32 -3.70 -16.29
CA ASP A 126 -8.23 -2.93 -15.44
C ASP A 126 -7.47 -1.90 -14.60
N ALA A 127 -6.24 -2.21 -14.20
CA ALA A 127 -5.31 -1.30 -13.55
C ALA A 127 -3.87 -1.56 -13.98
N VAL A 128 -3.06 -0.50 -13.97
CA VAL A 128 -1.62 -0.55 -14.22
C VAL A 128 -0.88 -0.79 -12.90
N THR A 129 -0.09 -1.86 -12.84
CA THR A 129 0.58 -2.30 -11.61
C THR A 129 2.09 -2.12 -11.68
N TRP A 130 2.68 -1.72 -10.56
CA TRP A 130 4.12 -1.56 -10.39
C TRP A 130 4.56 -1.80 -8.94
N GLN A 131 5.86 -2.02 -8.72
CA GLN A 131 6.43 -2.32 -7.42
C GLN A 131 7.35 -1.20 -6.91
N HIS A 132 7.42 -1.05 -5.59
CA HIS A 132 8.30 -0.09 -4.93
C HIS A 132 8.89 -0.68 -3.64
N TYR A 133 10.21 -0.59 -3.53
CA TYR A 133 10.92 -0.94 -2.30
C TYR A 133 11.80 0.24 -1.90
N TYR A 134 11.88 0.55 -0.61
CA TYR A 134 12.68 1.67 -0.13
C TYR A 134 14.16 1.29 0.00
N ILE A 135 14.42 0.15 0.59
CA ILE A 135 15.76 -0.33 0.88
C ILE A 135 16.43 -0.74 -0.43
N ASP A 136 17.55 -0.09 -0.69
CA ASP A 136 18.63 -0.53 -1.56
C ASP A 136 19.90 -0.68 -0.70
N GLY A 137 21.06 -0.92 -1.30
CA GLY A 137 22.33 -1.05 -0.57
C GLY A 137 22.74 0.17 0.29
N ARG A 138 21.96 1.26 0.32
CA ARG A 138 22.24 2.49 1.11
C ARG A 138 21.49 2.56 2.44
N VAL A 139 20.62 1.60 2.74
CA VAL A 139 19.92 1.52 4.03
C VAL A 139 20.57 0.43 4.87
N ALA A 140 21.24 0.84 5.94
CA ALA A 140 22.03 -0.05 6.79
C ALA A 140 21.52 -0.10 8.24
N LYS A 141 20.80 0.93 8.69
CA LYS A 141 20.35 1.07 10.08
C LYS A 141 18.93 1.63 10.17
N VAL A 142 18.23 1.34 11.27
CA VAL A 142 16.85 1.81 11.53
C VAL A 142 16.70 3.32 11.39
N THR A 143 17.71 4.09 11.79
CA THR A 143 17.66 5.56 11.68
C THR A 143 17.62 6.08 10.24
N ASP A 144 18.00 5.25 9.25
CA ASP A 144 17.86 5.60 7.83
C ASP A 144 16.40 5.66 7.38
N PHE A 145 15.49 4.92 8.04
CA PHE A 145 14.05 4.98 7.76
C PHE A 145 13.44 6.36 8.10
N LEU A 146 14.16 7.17 8.89
CA LEU A 146 13.77 8.53 9.24
C LEU A 146 14.28 9.56 8.23
N LYS A 147 15.09 9.16 7.24
CA LYS A 147 15.63 10.07 6.21
C LYS A 147 14.51 10.47 5.27
N THR A 148 14.28 11.77 5.18
CA THR A 148 13.19 12.38 4.41
C THR A 148 13.38 12.14 2.92
N ARG A 149 14.62 12.27 2.44
CA ARG A 149 15.03 11.89 1.08
C ARG A 149 14.66 10.45 0.70
N LEU A 150 14.75 9.48 1.62
CA LEU A 150 14.38 8.09 1.34
C LEU A 150 12.87 7.99 1.09
N LEU A 151 12.09 8.57 2.00
CA LEU A 151 10.63 8.59 1.96
C LEU A 151 10.09 9.35 0.73
N ASP A 152 10.78 10.42 0.31
CA ASP A 152 10.38 11.27 -0.82
C ASP A 152 10.70 10.63 -2.17
N THR A 153 11.56 9.60 -2.24
CA THR A 153 11.86 8.88 -3.49
C THR A 153 10.60 8.31 -4.15
N LEU A 154 9.59 7.94 -3.35
CA LEU A 154 8.33 7.40 -3.84
C LEU A 154 7.57 8.42 -4.69
N SER A 155 7.58 9.70 -4.30
CA SER A 155 6.88 10.78 -5.00
C SER A 155 7.39 10.95 -6.45
N ASP A 156 8.70 10.88 -6.63
CA ASP A 156 9.33 10.97 -7.96
C ASP A 156 8.97 9.77 -8.84
N GLN A 157 8.87 8.58 -8.23
CA GLN A 157 8.51 7.36 -8.94
C GLN A 157 7.04 7.35 -9.38
N ILE A 158 6.13 7.78 -8.51
CA ILE A 158 4.70 7.94 -8.84
C ILE A 158 4.54 8.85 -10.07
N ARG A 159 5.21 10.01 -10.09
CA ARG A 159 5.11 10.97 -11.22
C ARG A 159 5.60 10.37 -12.54
N LYS A 160 6.65 9.53 -12.52
CA LYS A 160 7.14 8.86 -13.73
C LYS A 160 6.12 7.86 -14.28
N ILE A 161 5.52 7.04 -13.40
CA ILE A 161 4.49 6.08 -13.79
C ILE A 161 3.25 6.81 -14.33
N GLN A 162 2.75 7.80 -13.60
CA GLN A 162 1.59 8.59 -14.00
C GLN A 162 1.79 9.29 -15.35
N LYS A 163 2.98 9.81 -15.62
CA LYS A 163 3.29 10.43 -16.91
C LYS A 163 3.08 9.46 -18.06
N VAL A 164 3.58 8.23 -17.95
CA VAL A 164 3.42 7.21 -19.00
C VAL A 164 1.97 6.78 -19.09
N VAL A 165 1.33 6.44 -17.97
CA VAL A 165 -0.06 5.97 -17.97
C VAL A 165 -1.00 7.01 -18.56
N ASN A 166 -0.89 8.27 -18.15
CA ASN A 166 -1.75 9.34 -18.65
C ASN A 166 -1.46 9.72 -20.11
N MET A 167 -0.26 9.43 -20.63
CA MET A 167 0.06 9.66 -22.04
C MET A 167 -0.69 8.69 -22.96
N TYR A 168 -0.82 7.42 -22.56
CA TYR A 168 -1.40 6.37 -23.42
C TYR A 168 -2.85 6.01 -23.05
N THR A 169 -3.23 6.13 -21.78
CA THR A 169 -4.59 5.78 -21.30
C THR A 169 -4.98 6.69 -20.12
N PRO A 170 -5.33 7.96 -20.39
CA PRO A 170 -5.77 8.90 -19.36
C PRO A 170 -6.87 8.33 -18.45
N GLY A 171 -6.74 8.52 -17.15
CA GLY A 171 -7.71 8.05 -16.16
C GLY A 171 -7.65 6.55 -15.83
N LYS A 172 -6.74 5.78 -16.45
CA LYS A 172 -6.49 4.39 -16.07
C LYS A 172 -6.02 4.31 -14.62
N LYS A 173 -6.59 3.37 -13.87
CA LYS A 173 -6.26 3.10 -12.47
C LYS A 173 -4.82 2.64 -12.33
N ILE A 174 -4.14 3.10 -11.29
CA ILE A 174 -2.75 2.74 -11.01
C ILE A 174 -2.67 2.15 -9.62
N TRP A 175 -2.11 0.96 -9.52
CA TRP A 175 -1.96 0.19 -8.29
C TRP A 175 -0.48 0.00 -8.00
N LEU A 176 -0.12 0.01 -6.72
CA LEU A 176 1.22 -0.32 -6.27
C LEU A 176 1.20 -1.69 -5.62
N GLU A 177 1.73 -2.69 -6.31
CA GLU A 177 1.76 -4.09 -5.92
C GLU A 177 3.18 -4.50 -5.55
N GLY A 178 3.45 -4.74 -4.28
CA GLY A 178 4.81 -5.02 -3.83
C GLY A 178 5.45 -3.78 -3.22
N VAL A 179 4.88 -3.32 -2.10
CA VAL A 179 5.55 -2.40 -1.18
C VAL A 179 6.19 -3.19 -0.06
N GLY A 180 7.49 -3.08 0.08
CA GLY A 180 8.21 -3.63 1.23
C GLY A 180 9.43 -2.77 1.55
N ALA A 181 10.10 -3.10 2.64
CA ALA A 181 11.36 -2.47 2.95
C ALA A 181 12.39 -2.89 1.88
N THR A 182 12.62 -4.18 1.65
CA THR A 182 13.52 -4.71 0.60
C THR A 182 12.80 -5.65 -0.39
N SER A 183 13.38 -5.85 -1.57
CA SER A 183 12.94 -6.88 -2.54
C SER A 183 13.52 -8.29 -2.26
N SER A 184 14.40 -8.42 -1.26
CA SER A 184 15.15 -9.66 -0.95
C SER A 184 14.74 -10.27 0.40
N GLY A 185 13.48 -10.12 0.80
CA GLY A 185 12.98 -10.69 2.06
C GLY A 185 13.33 -9.89 3.32
N GLY A 186 13.48 -8.57 3.23
CA GLY A 186 13.76 -7.69 4.38
C GLY A 186 15.21 -7.77 4.90
N MET A 187 15.55 -6.90 5.85
CA MET A 187 16.77 -7.04 6.66
C MET A 187 16.36 -7.28 8.12
N ASN A 188 16.94 -8.32 8.72
CA ASN A 188 16.78 -8.65 10.13
C ASN A 188 16.96 -7.41 11.01
N ASN A 189 16.06 -7.22 11.99
CA ASN A 189 16.05 -6.11 12.97
C ASN A 189 15.83 -4.70 12.40
N LEU A 190 15.43 -4.59 11.12
CA LEU A 190 15.01 -3.34 10.49
C LEU A 190 13.54 -3.40 10.06
N SER A 191 13.20 -4.36 9.20
CA SER A 191 11.96 -4.36 8.43
C SER A 191 10.74 -4.87 9.21
N ASP A 192 10.99 -5.51 10.35
CA ASP A 192 10.03 -6.06 11.31
C ASP A 192 9.88 -5.20 12.57
N SER A 193 10.52 -4.02 12.59
CA SER A 193 10.55 -3.10 13.74
C SER A 193 9.48 -1.99 13.64
N TYR A 194 9.22 -1.32 14.76
CA TYR A 194 8.38 -0.12 14.84
C TYR A 194 8.80 0.96 13.83
N ALA A 195 10.09 1.10 13.54
CA ALA A 195 10.58 2.07 12.58
C ALA A 195 10.07 1.83 11.15
N ALA A 196 9.81 0.57 10.77
CA ALA A 196 9.27 0.23 9.44
C ALA A 196 7.92 0.91 9.19
N GLY A 197 7.15 1.15 10.25
CA GLY A 197 5.88 1.87 10.20
C GLY A 197 5.99 3.28 9.65
N PHE A 198 7.14 3.96 9.80
CA PHE A 198 7.33 5.27 9.19
C PHE A 198 7.33 5.22 7.68
N LEU A 199 7.98 4.20 7.09
CA LEU A 199 7.95 3.97 5.65
C LEU A 199 6.54 3.57 5.23
N TRP A 200 5.91 2.67 5.98
CA TRP A 200 4.60 2.14 5.63
C TRP A 200 3.49 3.20 5.67
N LEU A 201 3.34 3.93 6.78
CA LEU A 201 2.31 4.98 6.90
C LEU A 201 2.55 6.15 5.93
N ASN A 202 3.83 6.49 5.65
CA ASN A 202 4.17 7.47 4.63
C ASN A 202 3.76 7.01 3.23
N THR A 203 3.97 5.73 2.93
CA THR A 203 3.57 5.12 1.65
C THR A 203 2.07 5.25 1.44
N LEU A 204 1.28 4.81 2.43
CA LEU A 204 -0.18 4.92 2.39
C LEU A 204 -0.64 6.37 2.18
N GLY A 205 -0.03 7.33 2.87
CA GLY A 205 -0.34 8.75 2.71
C GLY A 205 0.03 9.36 1.36
N LEU A 206 1.26 9.13 0.89
CA LEU A 206 1.69 9.66 -0.40
C LEU A 206 0.87 9.09 -1.55
N LEU A 207 0.64 7.78 -1.56
CA LEU A 207 -0.10 7.11 -2.63
C LEU A 207 -1.54 7.60 -2.71
N ALA A 208 -2.25 7.65 -1.57
CA ALA A 208 -3.61 8.18 -1.53
C ALA A 208 -3.66 9.65 -2.01
N SER A 209 -2.75 10.50 -1.53
CA SER A 209 -2.70 11.92 -1.92
C SER A 209 -2.37 12.16 -3.39
N GLN A 210 -1.75 11.19 -4.06
CA GLN A 210 -1.36 11.28 -5.46
C GLN A 210 -2.25 10.43 -6.38
N GLY A 211 -3.38 9.89 -5.88
CA GLY A 211 -4.36 9.21 -6.71
C GLY A 211 -3.96 7.79 -7.13
N ILE A 212 -3.18 7.09 -6.32
CA ILE A 212 -2.99 5.64 -6.45
C ILE A 212 -4.11 4.93 -5.69
N ASP A 213 -4.80 4.02 -6.37
CA ASP A 213 -6.07 3.47 -5.88
C ASP A 213 -5.90 2.31 -4.90
N VAL A 214 -4.89 1.45 -5.13
CA VAL A 214 -4.64 0.24 -4.33
C VAL A 214 -3.17 0.11 -4.00
N VAL A 215 -2.89 -0.36 -2.79
CA VAL A 215 -1.55 -0.66 -2.28
C VAL A 215 -1.54 -2.09 -1.74
N VAL A 216 -0.72 -2.95 -2.33
CA VAL A 216 -0.53 -4.33 -1.86
C VAL A 216 0.81 -4.42 -1.12
N ARG A 217 0.72 -4.66 0.20
CA ARG A 217 1.87 -4.81 1.09
C ARG A 217 2.53 -6.17 0.86
N HIS A 218 3.81 -6.16 0.54
CA HIS A 218 4.66 -7.34 0.56
C HIS A 218 5.34 -7.45 1.94
N SER A 219 5.00 -8.40 2.79
CA SER A 219 4.01 -9.48 2.65
C SER A 219 3.11 -9.58 3.90
N PHE A 220 2.03 -10.35 3.82
CA PHE A 220 1.24 -10.66 5.01
C PHE A 220 1.99 -11.64 5.94
N LEU A 221 2.42 -12.77 5.37
CA LEU A 221 3.20 -13.83 6.00
C LEU A 221 4.27 -14.29 5.00
N ASP A 222 5.53 -14.40 5.43
CA ASP A 222 6.66 -14.85 4.62
C ASP A 222 7.86 -15.21 5.51
N HIS A 223 8.80 -16.01 5.00
CA HIS A 223 10.05 -16.38 5.66
C HIS A 223 11.07 -15.22 5.73
N GLY A 224 10.87 -14.14 4.98
CA GLY A 224 11.64 -12.91 5.12
C GLY A 224 11.31 -12.11 6.38
N HIS A 225 11.68 -10.83 6.42
CA HIS A 225 11.49 -9.88 7.54
C HIS A 225 10.56 -8.71 7.19
N ASN A 226 9.90 -8.74 6.03
CA ASN A 226 8.93 -7.71 5.60
C ASN A 226 7.48 -8.06 5.95
N HIS A 227 7.24 -9.23 6.57
CA HIS A 227 5.92 -9.75 6.87
C HIS A 227 5.18 -8.90 7.91
N LEU A 228 3.85 -8.87 7.84
CA LEU A 228 3.02 -8.25 8.86
C LEU A 228 2.87 -9.17 10.08
N VAL A 229 2.92 -10.48 9.85
CA VAL A 229 2.78 -11.53 10.86
C VAL A 229 4.00 -12.44 10.78
N ASP A 230 4.62 -12.73 11.92
CA ASP A 230 5.82 -13.58 11.96
C ASP A 230 5.51 -15.08 11.79
N GLN A 231 6.55 -15.91 11.79
CA GLN A 231 6.44 -17.36 11.62
C GLN A 231 5.73 -18.07 12.78
N ASN A 232 5.59 -17.40 13.93
CA ASN A 232 4.86 -17.89 15.09
C ASN A 232 3.44 -17.29 15.14
N PHE A 233 2.97 -16.70 14.03
CA PHE A 233 1.69 -16.03 13.89
C PHE A 233 1.49 -14.80 14.79
N ASN A 234 2.57 -14.18 15.27
CA ASN A 234 2.48 -12.95 16.06
C ASN A 234 2.40 -11.71 15.15
N PRO A 235 1.42 -10.82 15.38
CA PRO A 235 1.34 -9.58 14.64
C PRO A 235 2.45 -8.59 15.01
N LEU A 236 3.18 -8.10 14.02
CA LEU A 236 4.25 -7.11 14.16
C LEU A 236 3.72 -5.66 14.16
N PRO A 237 4.56 -4.64 14.45
CA PRO A 237 4.10 -3.24 14.55
C PRO A 237 3.36 -2.74 13.30
N ASP A 238 3.80 -3.17 12.11
CA ASP A 238 3.15 -2.80 10.85
C ASP A 238 1.77 -3.44 10.66
N TYR A 239 1.50 -4.61 11.27
CA TYR A 239 0.16 -5.19 11.29
C TYR A 239 -0.79 -4.30 12.09
N TRP A 240 -0.39 -3.92 13.31
CA TRP A 240 -1.20 -3.07 14.17
C TRP A 240 -1.45 -1.69 13.56
N LEU A 241 -0.43 -1.12 12.91
CA LEU A 241 -0.55 0.10 12.11
C LEU A 241 -1.56 -0.08 10.97
N SER A 242 -1.50 -1.20 10.24
CA SER A 242 -2.41 -1.50 9.12
C SER A 242 -3.85 -1.71 9.59
N LEU A 243 -4.03 -2.41 10.71
CA LEU A 243 -5.35 -2.61 11.33
C LEU A 243 -5.96 -1.27 11.74
N LEU A 244 -5.19 -0.42 12.42
CA LEU A 244 -5.64 0.91 12.83
C LEU A 244 -5.98 1.78 11.62
N TYR A 245 -5.15 1.76 10.57
CA TYR A 245 -5.44 2.46 9.31
C TYR A 245 -6.75 1.97 8.70
N LYS A 246 -6.95 0.65 8.58
CA LYS A 246 -8.18 0.04 8.02
C LYS A 246 -9.43 0.42 8.82
N ARG A 247 -9.33 0.52 10.15
CA ARG A 247 -10.45 0.86 11.05
C ARG A 247 -10.79 2.35 11.07
N LEU A 248 -9.85 3.25 10.74
CA LEU A 248 -10.04 4.69 10.92
C LEU A 248 -10.09 5.48 9.61
N ILE A 249 -9.43 5.03 8.56
CA ILE A 249 -9.25 5.78 7.32
C ILE A 249 -10.26 5.34 6.27
N GLY A 250 -11.09 6.28 5.80
CA GLY A 250 -12.05 6.07 4.72
C GLY A 250 -11.45 6.33 3.33
N PRO A 251 -12.18 6.00 2.26
CA PRO A 251 -11.66 6.06 0.89
C PRO A 251 -11.51 7.49 0.35
N LYS A 252 -12.24 8.47 0.88
CA LYS A 252 -12.21 9.86 0.42
C LYS A 252 -11.03 10.61 1.02
N VAL A 253 -10.04 10.92 0.17
CA VAL A 253 -8.83 11.68 0.52
C VAL A 253 -9.17 13.16 0.65
N LEU A 254 -8.60 13.84 1.66
CA LEU A 254 -8.79 15.27 1.90
C LEU A 254 -7.46 16.02 1.79
N ALA A 255 -7.52 17.24 1.25
CA ALA A 255 -6.38 18.15 1.23
C ALA A 255 -6.13 18.77 2.61
N ILE A 256 -4.86 19.01 2.95
CA ILE A 256 -4.45 19.68 4.19
C ILE A 256 -3.77 21.01 3.87
N HIS A 257 -4.18 22.03 4.61
CA HIS A 257 -3.54 23.34 4.60
C HIS A 257 -3.04 23.65 6.01
N VAL A 258 -1.76 24.05 6.11
CA VAL A 258 -1.13 24.40 7.39
C VAL A 258 -0.73 25.88 7.36
N ALA A 259 -1.34 26.68 8.22
CA ALA A 259 -1.04 28.11 8.36
C ALA A 259 0.38 28.35 8.89
N GLY A 260 1.00 29.46 8.47
CA GLY A 260 2.39 29.82 8.85
C GLY A 260 3.47 29.14 8.00
N LEU A 261 3.09 28.38 6.98
CA LEU A 261 4.00 27.82 5.96
C LEU A 261 3.99 28.72 4.71
N GLN A 262 4.34 29.99 4.88
CA GLN A 262 4.55 30.99 3.81
C GLN A 262 5.88 30.72 3.06
N ARG A 263 5.98 29.59 2.39
CA ARG A 263 6.76 29.48 1.15
C ARG A 263 5.85 28.80 0.16
N LYS A 264 5.51 29.49 -0.93
CA LYS A 264 4.73 28.91 -2.04
C LYS A 264 5.19 27.46 -2.25
N PRO A 265 4.30 26.46 -2.20
CA PRO A 265 4.69 25.11 -2.57
C PRO A 265 5.14 25.17 -4.03
N ARG A 266 6.45 25.08 -4.28
CA ARG A 266 6.93 24.71 -5.61
C ARG A 266 6.39 23.29 -5.86
N PRO A 267 5.92 22.96 -7.08
CA PRO A 267 5.55 21.58 -7.41
C PRO A 267 6.71 20.66 -6.99
N GLY A 268 6.48 19.79 -6.01
CA GLY A 268 7.50 18.85 -5.52
C GLY A 268 8.23 19.19 -4.20
N ARG A 269 7.78 20.16 -3.38
CA ARG A 269 8.34 20.34 -2.01
C ARG A 269 7.24 20.42 -0.93
N VAL A 270 7.00 19.30 -0.24
CA VAL A 270 6.11 19.20 0.93
C VAL A 270 6.82 19.84 2.14
N ILE A 271 6.14 20.76 2.82
CA ILE A 271 6.79 21.63 3.79
C ILE A 271 7.02 20.91 5.13
N ARG A 272 8.29 20.99 5.58
CA ARG A 272 8.94 20.36 6.75
C ARG A 272 9.09 18.85 6.63
N ASP A 273 9.98 18.42 5.73
CA ASP A 273 10.75 17.16 5.67
C ASP A 273 10.40 16.08 6.72
N LYS A 274 10.43 16.41 8.02
CA LYS A 274 10.26 15.48 9.14
C LYS A 274 8.87 15.46 9.81
N LEU A 275 7.89 16.27 9.42
CA LEU A 275 6.52 16.21 9.93
C LEU A 275 5.56 16.04 8.75
N ARG A 276 4.90 14.89 8.65
CA ARG A 276 3.97 14.59 7.57
C ARG A 276 2.57 14.40 8.11
N ILE A 277 1.60 14.99 7.43
CA ILE A 277 0.20 15.03 7.84
C ILE A 277 -0.64 14.65 6.61
N TYR A 278 -1.56 13.72 6.79
CA TYR A 278 -2.51 13.26 5.78
C TYR A 278 -3.91 13.25 6.39
N ALA A 279 -4.93 13.41 5.55
CA ALA A 279 -6.31 13.52 5.99
C ALA A 279 -7.24 12.76 5.05
N HIS A 280 -8.21 12.08 5.63
CA HIS A 280 -9.28 11.39 4.91
C HIS A 280 -10.60 11.61 5.65
N CYS A 281 -11.72 11.37 4.97
CA CYS A 281 -12.95 11.09 5.67
C CYS A 281 -12.76 9.85 6.57
N THR A 282 -13.39 9.84 7.74
CA THR A 282 -13.33 8.67 8.64
C THR A 282 -14.01 7.45 8.00
N SER A 283 -13.46 6.27 8.25
CA SER A 283 -14.02 5.01 7.74
C SER A 283 -15.48 4.83 8.19
N TYR A 284 -16.36 4.52 7.25
CA TYR A 284 -17.79 4.30 7.50
C TYR A 284 -18.08 2.90 8.10
N HIS A 285 -17.09 2.00 8.10
CA HIS A 285 -17.19 0.69 8.76
C HIS A 285 -17.01 0.79 10.28
N ASN A 286 -16.57 1.95 10.77
CA ASN A 286 -16.39 2.19 12.19
C ASN A 286 -17.63 2.87 12.76
N HIS A 287 -18.50 2.08 13.36
CA HIS A 287 -19.78 2.56 13.90
C HIS A 287 -19.62 3.51 15.12
N ASN A 288 -18.41 3.63 15.68
CA ASN A 288 -18.14 4.59 16.76
C ASN A 288 -18.06 6.06 16.27
N TYR A 289 -18.03 6.28 14.95
CA TYR A 289 -17.92 7.60 14.34
C TYR A 289 -19.06 7.88 13.37
N VAL A 290 -19.72 9.01 13.56
CA VAL A 290 -20.78 9.47 12.67
C VAL A 290 -20.22 9.89 11.31
N ARG A 291 -21.05 9.77 10.27
CA ARG A 291 -20.74 10.30 8.93
C ARG A 291 -20.43 11.79 9.02
N GLY A 292 -19.53 12.26 8.14
CA GLY A 292 -19.01 13.62 8.21
C GLY A 292 -17.84 13.82 9.18
N SER A 293 -17.41 12.76 9.90
CA SER A 293 -16.14 12.78 10.66
C SER A 293 -14.94 12.70 9.73
N ILE A 294 -13.82 13.27 10.17
CA ILE A 294 -12.54 13.21 9.44
C ILE A 294 -11.47 12.58 10.30
N THR A 295 -10.54 11.88 9.66
CA THR A 295 -9.38 11.29 10.32
C THR A 295 -8.11 11.93 9.77
N LEU A 296 -7.29 12.46 10.65
CA LEU A 296 -5.92 12.88 10.37
C LEU A 296 -4.97 11.75 10.78
N TYR A 297 -3.89 11.57 10.06
CA TYR A 297 -2.75 10.79 10.55
C TYR A 297 -1.45 11.54 10.31
N ILE A 298 -0.59 11.47 11.33
CA ILE A 298 0.56 12.33 11.49
C ILE A 298 1.78 11.48 11.81
N ILE A 299 2.84 11.71 11.06
CA ILE A 299 4.16 11.12 11.24
C ILE A 299 5.11 12.23 11.71
N ASN A 300 5.64 12.10 12.92
CA ASN A 300 6.65 13.01 13.43
C ASN A 300 8.02 12.34 13.48
N LEU A 301 8.86 12.62 12.50
CA LEU A 301 10.26 12.17 12.40
C LEU A 301 11.24 13.12 13.13
N HIS A 302 10.76 14.18 13.79
CA HIS A 302 11.61 15.01 14.62
C HIS A 302 11.95 14.31 15.93
N ARG A 303 13.14 14.62 16.46
CA ARG A 303 13.54 14.29 17.85
C ARG A 303 12.91 15.23 18.89
N SER A 304 12.01 16.13 18.48
CA SER A 304 11.26 17.01 19.37
C SER A 304 9.75 16.87 19.17
N ARG A 305 9.00 17.08 20.25
CA ARG A 305 7.53 17.14 20.22
C ARG A 305 7.06 18.27 19.31
N LYS A 306 5.97 18.03 18.57
CA LYS A 306 5.28 19.04 17.76
C LYS A 306 3.90 19.32 18.33
N LYS A 307 3.46 20.57 18.15
CA LYS A 307 2.17 21.07 18.62
C LYS A 307 1.38 21.52 17.40
N ILE A 308 0.19 20.96 17.20
CA ILE A 308 -0.69 21.28 16.07
C ILE A 308 -2.01 21.77 16.64
N LYS A 309 -2.45 22.96 16.21
CA LYS A 309 -3.77 23.49 16.53
C LYS A 309 -4.68 23.28 15.34
N LEU A 310 -5.85 22.69 15.57
CA LEU A 310 -6.92 22.65 14.58
C LEU A 310 -7.50 24.06 14.40
N ALA A 311 -7.88 24.38 13.17
CA ALA A 311 -8.33 25.71 12.76
C ALA A 311 -9.73 25.67 12.14
N GLY A 312 -10.36 26.85 12.02
CA GLY A 312 -11.70 26.99 11.45
C GLY A 312 -12.73 26.12 12.17
N THR A 313 -13.58 25.44 11.41
CA THR A 313 -14.66 24.57 11.90
C THR A 313 -14.19 23.35 12.69
N LEU A 314 -12.89 23.06 12.69
CA LEU A 314 -12.29 21.94 13.43
C LEU A 314 -11.84 22.32 14.85
N ARG A 315 -11.72 23.62 15.16
CA ARG A 315 -11.11 24.10 16.41
C ARG A 315 -11.82 23.55 17.65
N ASP A 316 -13.14 23.65 17.70
CA ASP A 316 -13.95 23.35 18.89
C ASP A 316 -14.55 21.94 18.86
N LYS A 317 -13.88 21.02 18.18
CA LYS A 317 -14.34 19.63 18.04
C LYS A 317 -13.61 18.70 19.01
N ILE A 318 -14.34 17.70 19.49
CA ILE A 318 -13.76 16.59 20.26
C ILE A 318 -12.90 15.76 19.31
N VAL A 319 -11.70 15.41 19.77
CA VAL A 319 -10.75 14.63 19.00
C VAL A 319 -10.47 13.32 19.73
N HIS A 320 -10.57 12.20 19.03
CA HIS A 320 -10.11 10.91 19.54
C HIS A 320 -8.68 10.65 19.04
N GLN A 321 -7.74 10.53 19.97
CA GLN A 321 -6.34 10.23 19.68
C GLN A 321 -6.10 8.72 19.66
N TYR A 322 -5.29 8.29 18.70
CA TYR A 322 -4.70 6.97 18.60
C TYR A 322 -3.20 7.13 18.33
N LEU A 323 -2.41 7.15 19.41
CA LEU A 323 -0.97 7.35 19.34
C LEU A 323 -0.26 5.99 19.40
N LEU A 324 0.49 5.64 18.35
CA LEU A 324 1.36 4.47 18.33
C LEU A 324 2.76 4.86 18.81
N GLN A 325 3.31 4.07 19.72
CA GLN A 325 4.66 4.19 20.23
C GLN A 325 5.30 2.80 20.33
N PRO A 326 6.62 2.68 20.22
CA PRO A 326 7.26 1.40 20.51
C PRO A 326 7.00 1.00 21.97
N TYR A 327 6.86 -0.29 22.21
CA TYR A 327 6.74 -0.87 23.55
C TYR A 327 8.05 -1.57 23.93
N GLY A 328 8.43 -1.52 25.21
CA GLY A 328 9.71 -2.08 25.68
C GLY A 328 10.90 -1.12 25.58
N LYS A 329 12.12 -1.67 25.71
CA LYS A 329 13.38 -0.90 25.86
C LYS A 329 14.09 -0.63 24.53
N ASP A 330 13.73 -1.34 23.46
CA ASP A 330 14.44 -1.31 22.17
C ASP A 330 14.12 -0.08 21.32
N GLY A 331 13.19 0.78 21.77
CA GLY A 331 12.80 1.99 21.09
C GLY A 331 12.40 1.70 19.65
N LEU A 332 13.07 2.34 18.68
CA LEU A 332 12.74 2.19 17.27
C LEU A 332 12.92 0.76 16.71
N HIS A 333 13.75 -0.06 17.35
CA HIS A 333 13.97 -1.46 16.96
C HIS A 333 12.90 -2.42 17.51
N SER A 334 12.01 -1.94 18.38
CA SER A 334 11.01 -2.80 19.02
C SER A 334 10.09 -3.46 17.99
N LYS A 335 9.86 -4.77 18.18
CA LYS A 335 8.84 -5.55 17.45
C LYS A 335 7.48 -5.52 18.14
N SER A 336 7.33 -4.69 19.17
CA SER A 336 6.09 -4.50 19.90
C SER A 336 5.70 -3.03 19.89
N VAL A 337 4.39 -2.78 19.87
CA VAL A 337 3.83 -1.43 19.81
C VAL A 337 2.75 -1.27 20.86
N GLN A 338 2.60 -0.06 21.36
CA GLN A 338 1.52 0.32 22.26
C GLN A 338 0.66 1.40 21.62
N LEU A 339 -0.64 1.34 21.90
CA LEU A 339 -1.64 2.32 21.50
C LEU A 339 -2.05 3.13 22.73
N ASN A 340 -1.79 4.44 22.71
CA ASN A 340 -2.12 5.35 23.82
C ASN A 340 -1.55 4.90 25.18
N GLY A 341 -0.40 4.22 25.18
CA GLY A 341 0.25 3.70 26.39
C GLY A 341 -0.15 2.28 26.79
N GLN A 342 -1.02 1.61 26.02
CA GLN A 342 -1.42 0.22 26.26
C GLN A 342 -0.81 -0.70 25.20
N PRO A 343 -0.09 -1.79 25.57
CA PRO A 343 0.48 -2.73 24.62
C PRO A 343 -0.59 -3.34 23.72
N LEU A 344 -0.29 -3.49 22.42
CA LEU A 344 -1.14 -4.23 21.49
C LEU A 344 -0.64 -5.66 21.36
N ALA A 345 -1.53 -6.60 21.69
CA ALA A 345 -1.36 -8.03 21.51
C ALA A 345 -2.73 -8.64 21.14
N MET A 346 -2.71 -9.80 20.49
CA MET A 346 -3.92 -10.62 20.36
C MET A 346 -4.45 -10.96 21.76
N VAL A 347 -5.76 -11.06 21.92
CA VAL A 347 -6.36 -11.53 23.17
C VAL A 347 -6.20 -13.04 23.28
N ASP A 348 -6.40 -13.73 22.15
CA ASP A 348 -6.24 -15.15 21.91
C ASP A 348 -6.07 -15.36 20.38
N ASP A 349 -5.98 -16.62 19.92
CA ASP A 349 -5.76 -16.96 18.50
C ASP A 349 -6.87 -16.46 17.56
N GLY A 350 -8.09 -16.21 18.07
CA GLY A 350 -9.25 -15.79 17.30
C GLY A 350 -9.65 -14.32 17.46
N THR A 351 -9.08 -13.61 18.45
CA THR A 351 -9.64 -12.34 18.92
C THR A 351 -8.65 -11.19 18.89
N LEU A 352 -8.97 -10.17 18.06
CA LEU A 352 -8.25 -8.90 18.04
C LEU A 352 -8.59 -8.05 19.30
N PRO A 353 -7.63 -7.29 19.84
CA PRO A 353 -7.87 -6.40 20.97
C PRO A 353 -8.75 -5.22 20.57
N GLU A 354 -9.42 -4.63 21.57
CA GLU A 354 -10.14 -3.37 21.37
C GLU A 354 -9.14 -2.21 21.17
N LEU A 355 -9.29 -1.48 20.06
CA LEU A 355 -8.47 -0.29 19.77
C LEU A 355 -9.08 0.95 20.45
N LYS A 356 -8.75 1.17 21.73
CA LYS A 356 -9.34 2.25 22.54
C LYS A 356 -8.76 3.63 22.20
N PRO A 357 -9.59 4.64 21.86
CA PRO A 357 -9.15 6.02 21.70
C PRO A 357 -8.87 6.69 23.05
N ARG A 358 -7.99 7.68 23.04
CA ARG A 358 -7.88 8.68 24.12
C ARG A 358 -8.65 9.94 23.71
N PRO A 359 -9.77 10.30 24.37
CA PRO A 359 -10.50 11.52 24.04
C PRO A 359 -9.73 12.76 24.48
N LEU A 360 -9.67 13.75 23.58
CA LEU A 360 -9.10 15.08 23.82
C LEU A 360 -10.25 16.10 23.82
N ARG A 361 -10.21 17.01 24.80
CA ARG A 361 -11.19 18.10 24.92
C ARG A 361 -11.14 19.01 23.69
N ALA A 362 -12.29 19.61 23.36
CA ALA A 362 -12.40 20.61 22.29
C ALA A 362 -11.42 21.77 22.49
N GLY A 363 -10.90 22.34 21.39
CA GLY A 363 -9.91 23.41 21.41
C GLY A 363 -8.50 22.99 21.84
N ARG A 364 -8.30 21.74 22.27
CA ARG A 364 -6.98 21.29 22.75
C ARG A 364 -5.99 21.21 21.60
N THR A 365 -4.78 21.72 21.87
CA THR A 365 -3.65 21.55 20.95
C THR A 365 -3.22 20.09 20.92
N LEU A 366 -3.14 19.50 19.72
CA LEU A 366 -2.63 18.16 19.52
C LEU A 366 -1.12 18.16 19.79
N VAL A 367 -0.67 17.28 20.68
CA VAL A 367 0.75 17.13 21.04
C VAL A 367 1.25 15.82 20.47
N ILE A 368 2.16 15.91 19.51
CA ILE A 368 2.70 14.77 18.78
C ILE A 368 4.12 14.53 19.30
N PRO A 369 4.37 13.46 20.07
CA PRO A 369 5.69 13.17 20.62
C PRO A 369 6.75 12.94 19.53
N PRO A 370 8.05 13.02 19.85
CA PRO A 370 9.10 12.76 18.87
C PRO A 370 9.06 11.32 18.39
N LEU A 371 9.37 11.10 17.10
CA LEU A 371 9.47 9.75 16.50
C LEU A 371 8.21 8.91 16.72
N THR A 372 7.03 9.50 16.45
CA THR A 372 5.74 8.84 16.61
C THR A 372 4.87 8.83 15.36
N MET A 373 3.98 7.85 15.31
CA MET A 373 2.87 7.77 14.36
C MET A 373 1.57 7.91 15.14
N SER A 374 0.64 8.73 14.65
CA SER A 374 -0.60 8.98 15.37
C SER A 374 -1.76 9.24 14.43
N PHE A 375 -2.96 8.85 14.86
CA PHE A 375 -4.23 9.11 14.19
C PHE A 375 -5.10 9.97 15.11
N TYR A 376 -5.85 10.89 14.52
CA TYR A 376 -6.75 11.79 15.22
C TYR A 376 -8.07 11.82 14.48
N VAL A 377 -9.12 11.26 15.09
CA VAL A 377 -10.47 11.35 14.55
C VAL A 377 -11.14 12.59 15.12
N VAL A 378 -11.44 13.56 14.27
CA VAL A 378 -12.18 14.77 14.64
C VAL A 378 -13.67 14.46 14.47
N LYS A 379 -14.37 14.35 15.59
CA LYS A 379 -15.77 13.92 15.62
C LYS A 379 -16.70 15.05 15.24
N ASN A 380 -17.87 14.69 14.69
CA ASN A 380 -19.01 15.59 14.51
C ASN A 380 -18.63 16.90 13.76
N VAL A 381 -17.68 16.81 12.83
CA VAL A 381 -17.30 17.93 11.94
C VAL A 381 -18.41 18.21 10.95
N ASN A 382 -19.19 17.17 10.61
CA ASN A 382 -20.25 17.23 9.62
C ASN A 382 -19.73 17.71 8.24
N ALA A 383 -18.50 17.32 7.90
CA ALA A 383 -17.83 17.72 6.66
C ALA A 383 -18.62 17.21 5.45
N LEU A 384 -19.05 18.13 4.58
CA LEU A 384 -19.94 17.83 3.44
C LEU A 384 -19.38 16.71 2.54
N ALA A 385 -18.09 16.77 2.21
CA ALA A 385 -17.40 15.76 1.40
C ALA A 385 -17.43 14.35 2.02
N CYS A 386 -17.64 14.25 3.34
CA CYS A 386 -17.60 13.02 4.12
C CYS A 386 -18.99 12.52 4.57
N ARG A 387 -20.09 13.17 4.17
CA ARG A 387 -21.45 12.73 4.54
C ARG A 387 -21.97 11.61 3.65
N TYR A 388 -21.62 11.67 2.37
CA TYR A 388 -22.14 10.77 1.35
C TYR A 388 -21.07 9.75 0.95
N ARG A 389 -21.50 8.58 0.45
CA ARG A 389 -20.59 7.54 -0.02
C ARG A 389 -19.87 7.95 -1.29
#